data_AF-A0A1H2WYD0-F1
#
_entry.id   AF-A0A1H2WYD0-F1
#
_cell.length_a   1.000
_cell.length_b   1.000
_cell.length_c   1.000
_cell.angle_alpha   90.00
_cell.angle_beta   90.00
_cell.angle_gamma   90.00
#
_symmetry.space_group_name_H-M   'P 1'
#
loop_
_entity.id
_entity.type
_entity.pdbx_description
1 polymer ?
#
loop_
_entity_poly.entity_id
_entity_poly.type
_entity_poly.pdbx_seq_one_letter_code
_entity_poly.pdbx_strand_id
1 'polypeptide(L)'
;MVFRMSGFSGIYEFMKIKAFFNKRVVLTTMILVGIAGCAPVSYQEVPEGTPPEQYARITLGPENFSFNPLTIPHSLAIVCVNGQTFKGLTGEASSISDAIVSPGLSHVRIRLQRGVRRMPIASSVLWVDAQPGHTYVAKFKLGRRSFRIWLEDEVTGERVGGLLGSEPRPSEEGRRCI
;
A
#
# COMPACT_ATOMS: atom_id res chain seq x y z
N MET A 1 51.30 29.07 66.40
CA MET A 1 50.09 28.22 66.41
C MET A 1 49.61 28.14 64.96
N VAL A 2 49.58 26.93 64.41
CA VAL A 2 49.33 26.63 62.99
C VAL A 2 47.82 26.62 62.74
N PHE A 3 47.33 27.28 61.68
CA PHE A 3 46.03 26.95 61.10
C PHE A 3 46.13 26.70 59.59
N ARG A 4 45.56 25.55 59.25
CA ARG A 4 45.57 24.78 58.00
C ARG A 4 44.63 25.43 56.97
N MET A 5 45.10 25.66 55.75
CA MET A 5 44.23 25.88 54.59
C MET A 5 43.78 24.53 54.02
N SER A 6 42.47 24.34 53.89
CA SER A 6 41.86 23.17 53.25
C SER A 6 41.47 23.55 51.82
N GLY A 7 42.16 22.96 50.84
CA GLY A 7 41.98 23.21 49.42
C GLY A 7 40.72 22.59 48.84
N PHE A 8 40.11 23.35 47.92
CA PHE A 8 38.91 23.06 47.14
C PHE A 8 39.04 21.80 46.26
N SER A 9 38.27 20.76 46.58
CA SER A 9 38.06 19.55 45.76
C SER A 9 36.74 19.66 44.97
N GLY A 10 36.59 20.67 44.12
CA GLY A 10 35.30 20.99 43.46
C GLY A 10 35.26 20.88 41.94
N ILE A 11 36.41 20.70 41.27
CA ILE A 11 36.50 20.90 39.81
C ILE A 11 36.28 19.59 39.03
N TYR A 12 36.49 18.42 39.66
CA TYR A 12 36.41 17.12 38.97
C TYR A 12 34.99 16.58 38.77
N GLU A 13 34.00 17.07 39.51
CA GLU A 13 32.60 16.64 39.40
C GLU A 13 31.89 17.23 38.15
N PHE A 14 32.22 18.47 37.77
CA PHE A 14 31.52 19.17 36.69
C PHE A 14 31.81 18.64 35.28
N MET A 15 32.97 18.00 35.05
CA MET A 15 33.34 17.49 33.71
C MET A 15 32.64 16.18 33.34
N LYS A 16 32.25 15.34 34.30
CA LYS A 16 31.55 14.07 34.02
C LYS A 16 30.11 14.28 33.53
N ILE A 17 29.45 15.34 33.97
CA ILE A 17 28.03 15.61 33.67
C ILE A 17 27.84 16.01 32.19
N LYS A 18 28.76 16.78 31.59
CA LYS A 18 28.66 17.19 30.17
C LYS A 18 28.86 16.03 29.19
N ALA A 19 29.73 15.07 29.50
CA ALA A 19 29.97 13.91 28.63
C ALA A 19 28.79 12.93 28.60
N PHE A 20 28.01 12.85 29.69
CA PHE A 20 26.83 11.98 29.77
C PHE A 20 25.63 12.51 28.98
N PHE A 21 25.45 13.84 28.93
CA PHE A 21 24.33 14.46 28.20
C PHE A 21 24.47 14.31 26.68
N ASN A 22 25.67 14.49 26.11
CA ASN A 22 25.86 14.41 24.66
C ASN A 22 25.61 13.01 24.07
N LYS A 23 25.94 11.94 24.81
CA LYS A 23 25.70 10.57 24.34
C LYS A 23 24.22 10.21 24.31
N ARG A 24 23.40 10.75 25.22
CA ARG A 24 21.95 10.51 25.24
C ARG A 24 21.23 11.24 24.13
N VAL A 25 21.62 12.48 23.81
CA VAL A 25 20.99 13.25 22.73
C VAL A 25 21.22 12.59 21.36
N VAL A 26 22.44 12.14 21.06
CA VAL A 26 22.75 11.48 19.78
C VAL A 26 21.99 10.15 19.61
N LEU A 27 21.84 9.37 20.68
CA LEU A 27 21.11 8.10 20.65
C LEU A 27 19.61 8.31 20.35
N THR A 28 18.99 9.33 20.95
CA THR A 28 17.57 9.63 20.73
C THR A 28 17.31 10.13 19.31
N THR A 29 18.20 10.95 18.74
CA THR A 29 18.06 11.42 17.34
C THR A 29 18.22 10.28 16.34
N MET A 30 19.08 9.29 16.62
CA MET A 30 19.29 8.15 15.73
C MET A 30 18.08 7.19 15.70
N ILE A 31 17.33 7.09 16.80
CA ILE A 31 16.10 6.29 16.87
C ILE A 31 14.95 6.96 16.09
N LEU A 32 14.85 8.30 16.12
CA LEU A 32 13.80 9.04 15.41
C LEU A 32 13.94 9.00 13.88
N VAL A 33 15.16 8.89 13.35
CA VAL A 33 15.39 8.77 11.90
C VAL A 33 15.08 7.35 11.39
N GLY A 34 15.09 6.34 12.26
CA GLY A 34 14.79 4.94 11.90
C GLY A 34 13.31 4.66 11.61
N ILE A 35 12.41 5.59 11.91
CA ILE A 35 10.95 5.43 11.72
C ILE A 35 10.42 6.16 10.48
N ALA A 36 11.29 6.62 9.58
CA ALA A 36 10.88 7.01 8.24
C ALA A 36 10.43 5.75 7.47
N GLY A 37 9.22 5.30 7.82
CA GLY A 37 8.58 4.14 7.24
C GLY A 37 8.41 4.33 5.74
N CYS A 38 8.74 3.28 4.98
CA CYS A 38 8.32 3.15 3.60
C CYS A 38 6.79 3.22 3.56
N ALA A 39 6.24 4.40 3.25
CA ALA A 39 4.83 4.53 2.97
C ALA A 39 4.51 3.66 1.75
N PRO A 40 3.42 2.88 1.77
CA PRO A 40 2.99 2.15 0.60
C PRO A 40 2.69 3.17 -0.52
N VAL A 41 3.32 2.98 -1.68
CA VAL A 41 3.05 3.81 -2.86
C VAL A 41 1.63 3.49 -3.33
N SER A 42 0.70 4.42 -3.13
CA SER A 42 -0.63 4.41 -3.74
C SER A 42 -0.56 5.03 -5.13
N TYR A 43 -1.27 4.47 -6.09
CA TYR A 43 -1.48 5.14 -7.38
C TYR A 43 -2.57 6.19 -7.25
N GLN A 44 -2.34 7.35 -7.87
CA GLN A 44 -3.29 8.45 -7.89
C GLN A 44 -3.47 8.95 -9.33
N GLU A 45 -4.65 8.72 -9.90
CA GLU A 45 -5.03 9.28 -11.20
C GLU A 45 -5.49 10.74 -11.07
N VAL A 46 -6.04 11.10 -9.91
CA VAL A 46 -6.55 12.44 -9.59
C VAL A 46 -5.47 13.32 -8.93
N PRO A 47 -5.61 14.66 -8.94
CA PRO A 47 -4.66 15.54 -8.26
C PRO A 47 -4.49 15.23 -6.76
N GLU A 48 -3.29 15.45 -6.23
CA GLU A 48 -3.03 15.35 -4.80
C GLU A 48 -3.94 16.34 -4.02
N GLY A 49 -4.49 15.90 -2.88
CA GLY A 49 -5.42 16.71 -2.09
C GLY A 49 -6.86 16.75 -2.62
N THR A 50 -7.18 16.02 -3.69
CA THR A 50 -8.57 15.83 -4.13
C THR A 50 -9.41 15.25 -2.97
N PRO A 51 -10.56 15.86 -2.61
CA PRO A 51 -11.43 15.35 -1.56
C PRO A 51 -11.93 13.92 -1.86
N PRO A 52 -12.09 13.05 -0.84
CA PRO A 52 -12.58 11.67 -1.00
C PRO A 52 -13.89 11.55 -1.79
N GLU A 53 -14.77 12.52 -1.68
CA GLU A 53 -16.05 12.60 -2.39
C GLU A 53 -15.94 12.89 -3.89
N GLN A 54 -14.74 13.12 -4.43
CA GLN A 54 -14.52 13.41 -5.86
C GLN A 54 -13.80 12.29 -6.61
N TYR A 55 -13.39 11.23 -5.93
CA TYR A 55 -12.73 10.08 -6.54
C TYR A 55 -13.35 8.77 -6.07
N ALA A 56 -13.07 7.70 -6.80
CA ALA A 56 -13.34 6.36 -6.31
C ALA A 56 -12.03 5.66 -5.93
N ARG A 57 -12.10 4.73 -4.99
CA ARG A 57 -10.95 3.97 -4.51
C ARG A 57 -11.09 2.50 -4.87
N ILE A 58 -10.00 1.86 -5.29
CA ILE A 58 -9.95 0.42 -5.55
C ILE A 58 -8.88 -0.17 -4.65
N THR A 59 -9.32 -0.96 -3.67
CA THR A 59 -8.45 -1.58 -2.66
C THR A 59 -8.44 -3.10 -2.81
N LEU A 60 -7.46 -3.75 -2.21
CA LEU A 60 -7.43 -5.20 -2.09
C LEU A 60 -8.09 -5.61 -0.77
N GLY A 61 -9.01 -6.57 -0.83
CA GLY A 61 -9.72 -7.03 0.37
C GLY A 61 -8.81 -7.68 1.41
N PRO A 62 -9.22 -7.64 2.70
CA PRO A 62 -8.42 -8.14 3.83
C PRO A 62 -8.18 -9.67 3.83
N GLU A 63 -8.76 -10.44 2.91
CA GLU A 63 -8.67 -11.91 2.86
C GLU A 63 -8.41 -12.37 1.41
N ASN A 64 -7.48 -13.27 1.10
CA ASN A 64 -7.23 -14.56 1.73
C ASN A 64 -5.72 -14.87 1.90
N PHE A 65 -5.05 -14.27 2.89
CA PHE A 65 -3.93 -14.97 3.50
C PHE A 65 -4.51 -16.15 4.31
N SER A 66 -4.88 -17.23 3.62
CA SER A 66 -5.14 -18.51 4.27
C SER A 66 -3.82 -18.96 4.88
N PHE A 67 -3.58 -18.58 6.13
CA PHE A 67 -2.49 -19.09 6.95
C PHE A 67 -2.83 -20.51 7.41
N ASN A 68 -3.25 -21.36 6.47
CA ASN A 68 -3.13 -22.78 6.69
C ASN A 68 -1.64 -23.08 6.43
N PRO A 69 -0.86 -23.48 7.46
CA PRO A 69 0.58 -23.69 7.34
C PRO A 69 0.95 -24.77 6.32
N LEU A 70 -0.03 -25.55 5.85
CA LEU A 70 0.12 -26.57 4.82
C LEU A 70 -0.19 -26.05 3.40
N THR A 71 -0.71 -24.83 3.24
CA THR A 71 -1.01 -24.23 1.93
C THR A 71 -0.17 -22.99 1.69
N ILE A 72 0.34 -22.86 0.46
CA ILE A 72 1.09 -21.69 0.05
C ILE A 72 0.14 -20.47 0.03
N PRO A 73 0.48 -19.35 0.68
CA PRO A 73 -0.41 -18.19 0.76
C PRO A 73 -0.64 -17.58 -0.62
N HIS A 74 -1.83 -17.01 -0.82
CA HIS A 74 -2.20 -16.33 -2.05
C HIS A 74 -2.53 -14.87 -1.74
N SER A 75 -2.18 -13.96 -2.64
CA SER A 75 -2.49 -12.54 -2.50
C SER A 75 -2.91 -11.94 -3.83
N LEU A 76 -3.65 -10.85 -3.77
CA LEU A 76 -3.92 -10.01 -4.94
C LEU A 76 -2.90 -8.89 -5.03
N ALA A 77 -2.78 -8.31 -6.22
CA ALA A 77 -1.97 -7.14 -6.48
C ALA A 77 -2.57 -6.36 -7.66
N ILE A 78 -2.66 -5.04 -7.56
CA ILE A 78 -3.09 -4.18 -8.67
C ILE A 78 -1.85 -3.89 -9.53
N VAL A 79 -1.93 -4.16 -10.83
CA VAL A 79 -0.77 -4.07 -11.74
C VAL A 79 -0.94 -2.96 -12.77
N CYS A 80 -2.18 -2.67 -13.14
CA CYS A 80 -2.50 -1.64 -14.12
C CYS A 80 -3.89 -1.08 -13.85
N VAL A 81 -4.04 0.22 -14.07
CA VAL A 81 -5.30 0.96 -14.03
C VAL A 81 -5.39 1.78 -15.31
N ASN A 82 -6.49 1.68 -16.06
CA ASN A 82 -6.74 2.42 -17.30
C ASN A 82 -5.57 2.37 -18.29
N GLY A 83 -4.96 1.19 -18.47
CA GLY A 83 -3.82 0.97 -19.36
C GLY A 83 -2.47 1.46 -18.82
N GLN A 84 -2.43 2.11 -17.66
CA GLN A 84 -1.21 2.58 -17.02
C GLN A 84 -0.64 1.48 -16.12
N THR A 85 0.52 0.96 -16.50
CA THR A 85 1.28 0.02 -15.66
C THR A 85 2.14 0.77 -14.66
N PHE A 86 2.18 0.27 -13.43
CA PHE A 86 3.10 0.81 -12.42
C PHE A 86 4.51 0.32 -12.71
N LYS A 87 5.48 1.23 -12.72
CA LYS A 87 6.90 0.91 -12.83
C LYS A 87 7.55 1.19 -11.48
N GLY A 88 8.33 0.23 -10.99
CA GLY A 88 9.19 0.44 -9.83
C GLY A 88 10.38 1.34 -10.17
N LEU A 89 11.17 1.69 -9.16
CA LEU A 89 12.41 2.47 -9.30
C LEU A 89 13.42 1.83 -10.27
N THR A 90 13.37 0.51 -10.44
CA THR A 90 14.22 -0.26 -11.36
C THR A 90 13.65 -0.37 -12.79
N GLY A 91 12.51 0.26 -13.07
CA GLY A 91 11.79 0.15 -14.34
C GLY A 91 11.00 -1.15 -14.52
N GLU A 92 11.11 -2.09 -13.58
CA GLU A 92 10.32 -3.32 -13.56
C GLU A 92 8.85 -3.05 -13.24
N ALA A 93 7.94 -3.89 -13.76
CA ALA A 93 6.52 -3.78 -13.48
C ALA A 93 6.26 -3.98 -11.98
N SER A 94 5.84 -2.91 -11.31
CA SER A 94 5.48 -2.92 -9.89
C SER A 94 3.99 -3.23 -9.71
N SER A 95 3.60 -3.45 -8.46
CA SER A 95 2.21 -3.66 -8.09
C SER A 95 1.89 -2.93 -6.80
N ILE A 96 0.67 -2.44 -6.69
CA ILE A 96 0.18 -1.66 -5.55
C ILE A 96 -1.01 -2.36 -4.89
N SER A 97 -1.36 -1.93 -3.68
CA SER A 97 -2.49 -2.43 -2.89
C SER A 97 -3.72 -1.53 -2.93
N ASP A 98 -3.55 -0.28 -3.38
CA ASP A 98 -4.59 0.74 -3.41
C ASP A 98 -4.39 1.63 -4.64
N ALA A 99 -5.48 1.92 -5.37
CA ALA A 99 -5.52 2.81 -6.50
C ALA A 99 -6.68 3.80 -6.36
N ILE A 100 -6.39 5.09 -6.56
CA ILE A 100 -7.40 6.14 -6.68
C ILE A 100 -7.69 6.37 -8.17
N VAL A 101 -8.96 6.29 -8.55
CA VAL A 101 -9.43 6.43 -9.93
C VAL A 101 -10.45 7.56 -10.07
N SER A 102 -10.51 8.14 -11.26
CA SER A 102 -11.55 9.11 -11.61
C SER A 102 -12.93 8.45 -11.67
N PRO A 103 -14.03 9.17 -11.37
CA PRO A 103 -15.37 8.64 -11.57
C PRO A 103 -15.65 8.22 -13.01
N GLY A 104 -16.47 7.18 -13.18
CA GLY A 104 -16.84 6.59 -14.47
C GLY A 104 -16.17 5.24 -14.74
N LEU A 105 -16.20 4.80 -16.01
CA LEU A 105 -15.72 3.48 -16.40
C LEU A 105 -14.19 3.36 -16.25
N SER A 106 -13.75 2.49 -15.34
CA SER A 106 -12.34 2.20 -15.10
C SER A 106 -12.02 0.72 -15.34
N HIS A 107 -10.85 0.46 -15.91
CA HIS A 107 -10.31 -0.88 -16.14
C HIS A 107 -9.12 -1.15 -15.21
N VAL A 108 -9.19 -2.21 -14.41
CA VAL A 108 -8.15 -2.58 -13.45
C VAL A 108 -7.67 -3.99 -13.71
N ARG A 109 -6.35 -4.14 -13.88
CA ARG A 109 -5.70 -5.45 -13.94
C ARG A 109 -5.28 -5.89 -12.56
N ILE A 110 -5.90 -6.97 -12.09
CA ILE A 110 -5.61 -7.61 -10.81
C ILE A 110 -4.86 -8.90 -11.06
N ARG A 111 -3.73 -9.06 -10.37
CA ARG A 111 -2.88 -10.24 -10.43
C ARG A 111 -3.03 -11.06 -9.16
N LEU A 112 -3.28 -12.35 -9.32
CA LEU A 112 -3.17 -13.35 -8.27
C LEU A 112 -1.72 -13.81 -8.16
N GLN A 113 -1.17 -13.74 -6.96
CA GLN A 113 0.21 -14.09 -6.63
C GLN A 113 0.25 -15.25 -5.63
N ARG A 114 1.32 -16.05 -5.69
CA ARG A 114 1.59 -17.19 -4.81
C ARG A 114 2.85 -16.98 -3.98
N GLY A 115 2.73 -17.30 -2.70
CA GLY A 115 3.84 -17.41 -1.77
C GLY A 115 4.47 -16.08 -1.39
N VAL A 116 5.45 -16.15 -0.49
CA VAL A 116 6.17 -14.97 0.03
C VAL A 116 6.93 -14.22 -1.08
N ARG A 117 7.37 -14.95 -2.12
CA ARG A 117 8.04 -14.38 -3.31
C ARG A 117 7.07 -13.74 -4.31
N ARG A 118 5.76 -13.68 -4.02
CA ARG A 118 4.73 -13.03 -4.86
C ARG A 118 4.76 -13.50 -6.33
N MET A 119 5.00 -14.79 -6.55
CA MET A 119 5.10 -15.36 -7.89
C MET A 119 3.75 -15.23 -8.61
N PRO A 120 3.70 -14.67 -9.83
CA PRO A 120 2.44 -14.52 -10.56
C PRO A 120 1.84 -15.90 -10.88
N ILE A 121 0.54 -16.07 -10.62
CA ILE A 121 -0.22 -17.27 -11.02
C ILE A 121 -1.11 -16.94 -12.20
N ALA A 122 -1.89 -15.88 -12.07
CA ALA A 122 -2.89 -15.48 -13.04
C ALA A 122 -3.18 -13.99 -12.91
N SER A 123 -3.84 -13.43 -13.91
CA SER A 123 -4.31 -12.05 -13.91
C SER A 123 -5.68 -11.97 -14.58
N SER A 124 -6.49 -11.03 -14.12
CA SER A 124 -7.76 -10.68 -14.74
C SER A 124 -7.85 -9.17 -14.91
N VAL A 125 -8.45 -8.72 -16.01
CA VAL A 125 -8.80 -7.32 -16.20
C VAL A 125 -10.29 -7.20 -15.87
N LEU A 126 -10.57 -6.43 -14.83
CA LEU A 126 -11.91 -6.11 -14.37
C LEU A 126 -12.26 -4.70 -14.81
N TRP A 127 -13.54 -4.44 -15.09
CA TRP A 127 -14.07 -3.10 -15.23
C TRP A 127 -14.96 -2.77 -14.03
N VAL A 128 -15.08 -1.49 -13.70
CA VAL A 128 -16.04 -0.96 -12.72
C VAL A 128 -16.53 0.40 -13.20
N ASP A 129 -17.81 0.70 -13.00
CA ASP A 129 -18.34 2.05 -13.13
C ASP A 129 -18.15 2.76 -11.78
N ALA A 130 -17.06 3.52 -11.66
CA ALA A 130 -16.57 4.03 -10.40
C ALA A 130 -17.38 5.27 -9.98
N GLN A 131 -18.06 5.19 -8.86
CA GLN A 131 -18.87 6.28 -8.31
C GLN A 131 -18.04 7.13 -7.33
N PRO A 132 -18.19 8.46 -7.36
CA PRO A 132 -17.44 9.35 -6.48
C PRO A 132 -17.73 9.07 -4.99
N GLY A 133 -16.69 8.98 -4.17
CA GLY A 133 -16.80 8.64 -2.75
C GLY A 133 -16.94 7.15 -2.44
N HIS A 134 -17.01 6.28 -3.45
CA HIS A 134 -17.11 4.84 -3.24
C HIS A 134 -15.74 4.16 -3.17
N THR A 135 -15.68 3.09 -2.36
CA THR A 135 -14.55 2.16 -2.33
C THR A 135 -14.98 0.82 -2.90
N TYR A 136 -14.16 0.26 -3.78
CA TYR A 136 -14.33 -1.06 -4.36
C TYR A 136 -13.23 -1.99 -3.89
N VAL A 137 -13.62 -3.12 -3.36
CA VAL A 137 -12.73 -4.11 -2.76
C VAL A 137 -12.57 -5.29 -3.71
N ALA A 138 -11.33 -5.51 -4.17
CA ALA A 138 -11.00 -6.68 -4.95
C ALA A 138 -10.93 -7.94 -4.08
N LYS A 139 -11.70 -8.95 -4.47
CA LYS A 139 -11.74 -10.25 -3.80
C LYS A 139 -11.42 -11.38 -4.77
N PHE A 140 -11.02 -12.52 -4.22
CA PHE A 140 -10.82 -13.73 -5.00
C PHE A 140 -11.29 -14.98 -4.27
N LYS A 141 -11.52 -16.05 -5.03
CA LYS A 141 -11.84 -17.38 -4.53
C LYS A 141 -11.13 -18.42 -5.37
N LEU A 142 -10.45 -19.35 -4.71
CA LEU A 142 -9.84 -20.51 -5.35
C LEU A 142 -10.83 -21.67 -5.36
N GLY A 143 -11.05 -22.25 -6.53
CA GLY A 143 -11.68 -23.56 -6.71
C GLY A 143 -10.62 -24.63 -6.97
N ARG A 144 -11.04 -25.88 -7.17
CA ARG A 144 -10.11 -27.01 -7.42
C ARG A 144 -9.30 -26.86 -8.71
N ARG A 145 -9.88 -26.24 -9.75
CA ARG A 145 -9.28 -26.08 -11.10
C ARG A 145 -9.52 -24.69 -11.70
N SER A 146 -10.01 -23.76 -10.91
CA SER A 146 -10.40 -22.43 -11.36
C SER A 146 -10.15 -21.43 -10.26
N PHE A 147 -10.03 -20.17 -10.61
CA PHE A 147 -10.08 -19.06 -9.68
C PHE A 147 -11.12 -18.06 -10.18
N ARG A 148 -11.65 -17.25 -9.26
CA ARG A 148 -12.51 -16.12 -9.60
C ARG A 148 -11.96 -14.89 -8.90
N ILE A 149 -11.85 -13.79 -9.62
CA ILE A 149 -11.53 -12.46 -9.09
C ILE A 149 -12.74 -11.58 -9.43
N TRP A 150 -13.16 -10.73 -8.50
CA TRP A 150 -14.26 -9.79 -8.69
C TRP A 150 -14.07 -8.56 -7.79
N LEU A 151 -14.86 -7.51 -8.04
CA LEU A 151 -14.95 -6.32 -7.20
C LEU A 151 -16.25 -6.34 -6.41
N GLU A 152 -16.20 -5.89 -5.17
CA GLU A 152 -17.39 -5.60 -4.35
C GLU A 152 -17.36 -4.13 -3.93
N ASP A 153 -18.52 -3.49 -3.92
CA ASP A 153 -18.65 -2.19 -3.27
C ASP A 153 -18.53 -2.38 -1.74
N GLU A 154 -17.69 -1.57 -1.10
CA GLU A 154 -17.35 -1.73 0.33
C GLU A 154 -18.57 -1.53 1.25
N VAL A 155 -19.48 -0.63 0.87
CA VAL A 155 -20.63 -0.25 1.69
C VAL A 155 -21.75 -1.27 1.56
N THR A 156 -22.07 -1.67 0.33
CA THR A 156 -23.20 -2.56 0.03
C THR A 156 -22.81 -4.04 0.08
N GLY A 157 -21.53 -4.37 -0.10
CA GLY A 157 -21.06 -5.75 -0.27
C GLY A 157 -21.50 -6.39 -1.59
N GLU A 158 -22.16 -5.64 -2.48
CA GLU A 158 -22.63 -6.16 -3.76
C GLU A 158 -21.49 -6.27 -4.76
N ARG A 159 -21.56 -7.30 -5.62
CA ARG A 159 -20.59 -7.44 -6.71
C ARG A 159 -20.87 -6.40 -7.78
N VAL A 160 -19.83 -5.67 -8.15
CA VAL A 160 -19.90 -4.61 -9.15
C VAL A 160 -18.95 -4.88 -10.31
N GLY A 161 -19.30 -4.30 -11.45
CA GLY A 161 -18.48 -4.41 -12.64
C GLY A 161 -18.46 -5.81 -13.26
N GLY A 162 -17.38 -6.14 -13.96
CA GLY A 162 -17.27 -7.41 -14.66
C GLY A 162 -15.91 -7.65 -15.29
N LEU A 163 -15.82 -8.70 -16.11
CA LEU A 163 -14.61 -8.99 -16.88
C LEU A 163 -14.53 -8.08 -18.10
N LEU A 164 -13.32 -7.75 -18.54
CA LEU A 164 -13.11 -7.03 -19.80
C LEU A 164 -13.96 -7.63 -20.95
N GLY A 165 -14.69 -6.78 -21.66
CA GLY A 165 -15.60 -7.18 -22.73
C GLY A 165 -17.06 -7.42 -22.31
N SER A 166 -17.35 -7.42 -21.00
CA SER A 166 -18.73 -7.50 -20.46
C SER A 166 -19.29 -6.13 -20.06
N GLU A 167 -18.62 -5.04 -20.44
CA GLU A 167 -19.11 -3.69 -20.17
C GLU A 167 -20.44 -3.42 -20.89
N PRO A 168 -21.35 -2.65 -20.29
CA PRO A 168 -22.42 -2.04 -21.05
C PRO A 168 -21.81 -1.08 -22.10
N ARG A 169 -21.89 -1.41 -23.40
CA ARG A 169 -21.32 -0.59 -24.51
C ARG A 169 -22.10 0.73 -24.71
N PRO A 170 -21.46 1.82 -25.21
CA PRO A 170 -20.17 2.38 -24.79
C PRO A 170 -20.25 3.91 -24.57
N SER A 171 -19.44 4.45 -23.66
CA SER A 171 -18.96 5.83 -23.82
C SER A 171 -17.46 5.86 -23.55
N GLU A 172 -16.73 6.16 -24.63
CA GLU A 172 -15.31 6.49 -24.72
C GLU A 172 -14.26 5.36 -24.65
N GLU A 173 -13.27 5.49 -25.52
CA GLU A 173 -12.06 4.67 -25.63
C GLU A 173 -11.17 4.89 -24.40
N GLY A 174 -11.58 4.36 -23.25
CA GLY A 174 -10.68 4.17 -22.13
C GLY A 174 -9.50 3.28 -22.56
N ARG A 175 -8.28 3.69 -22.23
CA ARG A 175 -7.08 2.87 -22.46
C ARG A 175 -7.23 1.57 -21.68
N ARG A 176 -7.12 0.44 -22.38
CA ARG A 176 -7.24 -0.89 -21.77
C ARG A 176 -5.89 -1.35 -21.25
N CYS A 177 -5.89 -2.08 -20.14
CA CYS A 177 -4.73 -2.86 -19.75
C CYS A 177 -4.54 -4.01 -20.76
N ILE A 178 -3.57 -3.87 -21.68
CA ILE A 178 -3.16 -4.89 -22.67
C ILE A 178 -2.15 -5.84 -22.08
#